data_AF-A0A5N8HAW7-F1
#
_entry.id   AF-A0A5N8HAW7-F1
#
_cell.length_a   1.000
_cell.length_b   1.000
_cell.length_c   1.000
_cell.angle_alpha   90.00
_cell.angle_beta   90.00
_cell.angle_gamma   90.00
#
_symmetry.space_group_name_H-M   'P 1'
#
loop_
_entity.id
_entity.type
_entity.pdbx_description
1 polymer ?
#
loop_
_entity_poly.entity_id
_entity_poly.type
_entity_poly.pdbx_seq_one_letter_code
_entity_poly.pdbx_strand_id
1 'polypeptide(L)'
;VVQTIFMALYAIFVTWRMMGKNYDAAVLAAGHCGFGLGATPTAIANMQAITERFGPSHMAFLVVPMVGAFFIDIVNALVIKLYLMLPIFAG
;
A
#
# COMPACT_ATOMS: atom_id res chain seq x y z
N VAL A 1 5.13 13.09 12.15
CA VAL A 1 3.79 13.54 12.61
C VAL A 1 2.91 13.99 11.44
N VAL A 2 3.32 14.97 10.62
CA VAL A 2 2.52 15.42 9.45
C VAL A 2 2.20 14.28 8.50
N GLN A 3 3.18 13.47 8.10
CA GLN A 3 2.98 12.27 7.27
C GLN A 3 1.93 11.31 7.86
N THR A 4 2.00 11.05 9.16
CA THR A 4 1.06 10.18 9.87
C THR A 4 -0.37 10.70 9.81
N ILE A 5 -0.56 12.01 9.99
CA ILE A 5 -1.88 12.64 9.91
C ILE A 5 -2.43 12.52 8.49
N PHE A 6 -1.62 12.83 7.47
CA PHE A 6 -2.04 12.69 6.07
C PHE A 6 -2.38 11.25 5.71
N MET A 7 -1.59 10.28 6.14
CA MET A 7 -1.86 8.86 5.88
C MET A 7 -3.14 8.39 6.58
N ALA A 8 -3.37 8.82 7.82
CA ALA A 8 -4.59 8.49 8.56
C ALA A 8 -5.83 9.07 7.85
N LEU A 9 -5.78 10.34 7.45
CA LEU A 9 -6.86 10.97 6.68
C LEU A 9 -7.09 10.25 5.36
N TYR A 10 -6.03 9.91 4.63
CA TYR A 10 -6.14 9.21 3.35
C TYR A 10 -6.76 7.82 3.52
N ALA A 11 -6.32 7.05 4.52
CA ALA A 11 -6.86 5.72 4.77
C ALA A 11 -8.35 5.75 5.16
N ILE A 12 -8.76 6.74 5.96
CA ILE A 12 -10.15 6.88 6.42
C ILE A 12 -11.08 7.40 5.31
N PHE A 13 -10.67 8.43 4.58
CA PHE A 13 -11.55 9.10 3.61
C PHE A 13 -11.49 8.50 2.21
N VAL A 14 -10.33 7.96 1.81
CA VAL A 14 -10.10 7.43 0.47
C VAL A 14 -10.15 5.92 0.49
N THR A 15 -9.20 5.24 1.15
CA THR A 15 -9.06 3.78 1.08
C THR A 15 -10.31 3.06 1.61
N TRP A 16 -10.75 3.39 2.82
CA TRP A 16 -11.93 2.78 3.45
C TRP A 16 -13.21 2.98 2.62
N ARG A 17 -13.38 4.15 2.01
CA ARG A 17 -14.58 4.52 1.26
C ARG A 17 -14.59 3.92 -0.14
N MET A 18 -13.43 3.80 -0.80
CA MET A 18 -13.29 3.14 -2.10
C MET A 18 -13.45 1.63 -2.01
N MET A 19 -12.96 0.98 -0.96
CA MET A 19 -13.09 -0.49 -0.77
C MET A 19 -14.49 -0.94 -0.29
N GLY A 20 -15.49 -0.06 -0.27
CA GLY A 20 -16.87 -0.46 0.05
C GLY A 20 -17.20 -0.59 1.54
N LYS A 21 -16.31 -0.12 2.44
CA LYS A 21 -16.56 -0.03 3.90
C LYS A 21 -16.83 -1.37 4.61
N ASN A 22 -16.29 -2.47 4.10
CA ASN A 22 -16.42 -3.80 4.71
C ASN A 22 -15.20 -4.16 5.56
N TYR A 23 -15.22 -5.29 6.26
CA TYR A 23 -14.07 -5.78 7.03
C TYR A 23 -12.78 -5.85 6.20
N ASP A 24 -12.86 -6.34 4.96
CA ASP A 24 -11.72 -6.36 4.04
C ASP A 24 -11.18 -4.95 3.75
N ALA A 25 -12.06 -3.94 3.70
CA ALA A 25 -11.65 -2.55 3.54
C ALA A 25 -10.87 -2.04 4.76
N ALA A 26 -11.19 -2.50 5.97
CA ALA A 26 -10.49 -2.12 7.19
C ALA A 26 -9.10 -2.76 7.24
N VAL A 27 -9.01 -4.05 6.93
CA VAL A 27 -7.74 -4.77 6.86
C VAL A 27 -6.85 -4.14 5.78
N LEU A 28 -7.42 -3.84 4.62
CA LEU A 28 -6.68 -3.24 3.52
C LEU A 28 -6.28 -1.78 3.81
N ALA A 29 -7.11 -1.00 4.50
CA ALA A 29 -6.73 0.34 4.97
C ALA A 29 -5.59 0.28 5.99
N ALA A 30 -5.59 -0.70 6.89
CA ALA A 30 -4.49 -0.90 7.84
C ALA A 30 -3.19 -1.34 7.16
N GLY A 31 -3.29 -2.23 6.17
CA GLY A 31 -2.19 -2.58 5.28
C GLY A 31 -1.64 -1.38 4.52
N HIS A 32 -2.54 -0.56 3.96
CA HIS A 32 -2.15 0.65 3.24
C HIS A 32 -1.45 1.67 4.15
N CYS A 33 -1.95 1.89 5.37
CA CYS A 33 -1.26 2.70 6.37
C CYS A 33 0.11 2.12 6.72
N GLY A 34 0.21 0.80 6.91
CA GLY A 34 1.48 0.14 7.23
C GLY A 34 2.49 0.24 6.10
N PHE A 35 2.03 0.13 4.85
CA PHE A 35 2.84 0.33 3.66
C PHE A 35 3.28 1.79 3.52
N GLY A 36 2.34 2.74 3.58
CA GLY A 36 2.59 4.17 3.34
C GLY A 36 3.43 4.87 4.42
N LEU A 37 3.52 4.30 5.61
CA LEU A 37 4.41 4.77 6.68
C LEU A 37 5.75 4.01 6.74
N GLY A 38 5.91 2.95 5.95
CA GLY A 38 7.07 2.06 6.00
C GLY A 38 7.28 1.32 4.69
N ALA A 39 7.09 0.01 4.71
CA ALA A 39 7.31 -0.88 3.57
C ALA A 39 6.30 -2.06 3.56
N THR A 40 6.43 -2.96 2.60
CA THR A 40 5.61 -4.19 2.51
C THR A 40 5.56 -5.02 3.80
N PRO A 41 6.66 -5.28 4.54
CA PRO A 41 6.58 -6.04 5.79
C PRO A 41 5.78 -5.34 6.90
N THR A 42 5.80 -4.00 6.96
CA THR A 42 5.00 -3.25 7.95
C THR A 42 3.52 -3.24 7.59
N ALA A 43 3.18 -3.28 6.30
CA ALA A 43 1.82 -3.50 5.82
C ALA A 43 1.26 -4.85 6.29
N ILE A 44 2.05 -5.91 6.11
CA ILE A 44 1.66 -7.27 6.51
C ILE A 44 1.50 -7.36 8.03
N ALA A 45 2.43 -6.79 8.81
CA ALA A 45 2.33 -6.77 10.27
C ALA A 45 1.05 -6.06 10.77
N ASN A 46 0.69 -4.92 10.16
CA ASN A 46 -0.55 -4.20 10.51
C ASN A 46 -1.81 -5.01 10.15
N MET A 47 -1.81 -5.66 8.98
CA MET A 47 -2.92 -6.51 8.59
C MET A 47 -3.06 -7.71 9.52
N GLN A 48 -1.93 -8.33 9.90
CA GLN A 48 -1.89 -9.43 10.85
C GLN A 48 -2.48 -9.03 12.20
N ALA A 49 -2.11 -7.86 12.74
CA ALA A 49 -2.64 -7.36 14.00
C ALA A 49 -4.19 -7.23 14.02
N ILE A 50 -4.80 -6.94 12.86
CA ILE A 50 -6.27 -6.93 12.72
C ILE A 50 -6.80 -8.34 12.54
N THR A 51 -6.22 -9.13 11.64
CA THR A 51 -6.73 -10.46 11.33
C THR A 51 -6.57 -11.48 12.46
N GLU A 52 -5.59 -11.30 13.35
CA GLU A 52 -5.44 -12.10 14.57
C GLU A 52 -6.61 -11.89 15.54
N ARG A 53 -7.23 -10.70 15.54
CA ARG A 53 -8.35 -10.35 16.45
C ARG A 53 -9.72 -10.56 15.83
N PHE A 54 -9.87 -10.34 14.52
CA PHE A 54 -11.16 -10.28 13.84
C PHE A 54 -11.33 -11.34 12.74
N GLY A 55 -10.34 -12.21 12.53
CA GLY A 55 -10.36 -13.28 11.55
C GLY A 55 -9.63 -12.94 10.24
N PRO A 56 -9.25 -13.95 9.43
CA PRO A 56 -8.42 -13.74 8.24
C PRO A 56 -9.16 -13.01 7.11
N SER A 57 -8.46 -12.14 6.40
CA SER A 57 -8.92 -11.50 5.16
C SER A 57 -8.03 -11.89 3.98
N HIS A 58 -8.43 -12.92 3.23
CA HIS A 58 -7.65 -13.43 2.11
C HIS A 58 -7.51 -12.40 0.98
N MET A 59 -8.54 -11.59 0.74
CA MET A 59 -8.54 -10.53 -0.27
C MET A 59 -7.42 -9.52 0.00
N ALA A 60 -7.33 -9.00 1.23
CA ALA A 60 -6.31 -8.01 1.57
C ALA A 60 -4.89 -8.59 1.48
N PHE A 61 -4.68 -9.81 1.97
CA PHE A 61 -3.38 -10.49 1.94
C PHE A 61 -2.91 -10.89 0.53
N LEU A 62 -3.81 -11.00 -0.45
CA LEU A 62 -3.43 -11.21 -1.86
C LEU A 62 -3.15 -9.89 -2.57
N VAL A 63 -3.98 -8.87 -2.37
CA VAL A 63 -3.88 -7.60 -3.09
C VAL A 63 -2.65 -6.79 -2.67
N VAL A 64 -2.38 -6.69 -1.37
CA VAL A 64 -1.31 -5.81 -0.86
C VAL A 64 0.09 -6.23 -1.34
N PRO A 65 0.51 -7.51 -1.30
CA PRO A 65 1.80 -7.93 -1.83
C PRO A 65 1.90 -7.81 -3.36
N MET A 66 0.81 -8.13 -4.07
CA MET A 66 0.79 -8.05 -5.54
C MET A 66 1.00 -6.61 -6.02
N VAL A 67 0.36 -5.65 -5.37
CA VAL A 67 0.57 -4.22 -5.67
C VAL A 67 1.91 -3.73 -5.12
N GLY A 68 2.21 -4.03 -3.85
CA GLY A 68 3.34 -3.47 -3.10
C GLY A 68 4.71 -4.06 -3.42
N ALA A 69 4.78 -5.23 -4.04
CA ALA A 69 6.04 -5.83 -4.50
C ALA A 69 6.05 -5.95 -6.02
N PHE A 70 5.13 -6.76 -6.57
CA PHE A 70 5.22 -7.14 -7.98
C PHE A 70 4.95 -5.97 -8.95
N PHE A 71 3.84 -5.23 -8.79
CA PHE A 71 3.57 -4.10 -9.69
C PHE A 71 4.52 -2.93 -9.50
N ILE A 72 4.97 -2.69 -8.26
CA ILE A 72 5.96 -1.65 -8.00
C ILE A 72 7.27 -1.93 -8.73
N ASP A 73 7.73 -3.18 -8.80
CA ASP A 73 8.94 -3.53 -9.55
C ASP A 73 8.82 -3.20 -11.04
N ILE A 74 7.68 -3.51 -11.66
CA ILE A 74 7.41 -3.20 -13.08
C ILE A 74 7.40 -1.68 -13.31
N VAL A 75 6.67 -0.94 -12.48
CA VAL A 75 6.58 0.52 -12.58
C VAL A 75 7.95 1.14 -12.36
N ASN A 76 8.71 0.66 -11.37
CA ASN A 76 10.04 1.18 -11.08
C ASN A 76 11.00 0.95 -12.26
N ALA A 77 11.01 -0.25 -12.85
CA ALA A 77 11.81 -0.53 -14.04
C ALA A 77 11.47 0.40 -15.21
N LEU A 78 10.19 0.67 -15.42
CA LEU A 78 9.71 1.58 -16.46
C LEU A 78 10.10 3.03 -16.16
N VAL A 79 9.89 3.51 -14.94
CA VAL A 79 10.20 4.88 -14.51
C VAL A 79 11.70 5.14 -14.62
N ILE A 80 12.56 4.24 -14.14
CA ILE A 80 14.01 4.36 -14.28
C ILE A 80 14.40 4.42 -15.75
N LYS A 81 13.86 3.52 -16.59
CA LYS A 81 14.17 3.49 -18.03
C LYS A 81 13.78 4.80 -18.72
N LEU A 82 12.59 5.33 -18.44
CA LEU A 82 12.13 6.61 -19.00
C LEU A 82 12.96 7.78 -18.48
N TYR A 83 13.33 7.77 -17.20
CA TYR A 83 14.15 8.81 -16.60
C TYR A 83 15.56 8.85 -17.20
N LEU A 84 16.16 7.69 -17.48
CA LEU A 84 17.43 7.59 -18.18
C LEU A 84 17.35 8.00 -19.67
N MET A 85 16.18 7.88 -20.29
CA MET A 85 15.94 8.35 -21.66
C MET A 85 15.82 9.88 -21.76
N LEU A 86 15.75 10.62 -20.64
CA LEU A 86 15.73 12.08 -20.72
C LEU A 86 17.05 12.63 -21.28
N PRO A 87 16.99 13.67 -22.13
CA PRO A 87 18.15 14.24 -22.82
C PRO A 87 19.21 14.85 -21.88
N ILE A 88 18.90 14.99 -20.60
CA ILE A 88 19.81 15.48 -19.55
C ILE A 88 20.83 14.39 -19.16
N PHE A 89 20.51 13.12 -19.36
CA PHE A 89 21.36 11.96 -19.09
C PHE A 89 21.87 11.26 -20.37
N ALA A 90 21.43 11.72 -21.54
CA ALA A 90 21.84 11.20 -22.84
C ALA A 90 23.20 11.75 -23.33
N GLY A 91 24.03 12.23 -22.40
CA GLY A 91 25.39 12.76 -22.66
C GLY A 91 26.45 11.70 -22.46
#